data_AF-A0A7Y3D0I2-F1
#
_entry.id   AF-A0A7Y3D0I2-F1
#
_cell.length_a   1.000
_cell.length_b   1.000
_cell.length_c   1.000
_cell.angle_alpha   90.00
_cell.angle_beta   90.00
_cell.angle_gamma   90.00
#
_symmetry.space_group_name_H-M   'P 1'
#
loop_
_entity.id
_entity.type
_entity.pdbx_description
1 polymer ?
#
loop_
_entity_poly.entity_id
_entity_poly.type
_entity_poly.pdbx_seq_one_letter_code
_entity_poly.pdbx_strand_id
1 'polypeptide(L)'
;FRSVLKTLQYFFMSSDKLTIEEKAEIENILFEVNTKSLKHLENEFYDVHELDQTLHKVIEFTISRPETIPRNLRDKIFRFMKDLHESIENAYAIHAHRTPISLKAYCELFIYAFPLIYVPTIIFSIHISHSQFIIYGLVLLTQFILISLYNIQNQLEYPFDDVGLDDIKLGSFKMDR
;
A
#
# COMPACT_ATOMS: atom_id res chain seq x y z
N PHE A 1 9.11 0.04 -6.95
CA PHE A 1 9.82 0.24 -5.67
C PHE A 1 11.08 -0.63 -5.48
N ARG A 2 11.03 -1.85 -4.89
CA ARG A 2 12.24 -2.66 -4.53
C ARG A 2 13.23 -2.88 -5.69
N SER A 3 12.71 -3.15 -6.89
CA SER A 3 13.56 -3.34 -8.09
C SER A 3 14.43 -2.11 -8.38
N VAL A 4 13.89 -0.90 -8.20
CA VAL A 4 14.61 0.36 -8.43
C VAL A 4 15.72 0.52 -7.40
N LEU A 5 15.44 0.27 -6.12
CA LEU A 5 16.46 0.31 -5.06
C LEU A 5 17.59 -0.70 -5.30
N LYS A 6 17.28 -1.94 -5.70
CA LYS A 6 18.30 -2.93 -6.07
C LYS A 6 19.11 -2.50 -7.29
N THR A 7 18.47 -1.87 -8.27
CA THR A 7 19.15 -1.35 -9.46
C THR A 7 20.11 -0.22 -9.10
N LEU A 8 19.70 0.71 -8.22
CA LEU A 8 20.58 1.74 -7.68
C LEU A 8 21.75 1.11 -6.92
N GLN A 9 21.50 0.14 -6.05
CA GLN A 9 22.53 -0.61 -5.34
C GLN A 9 23.56 -1.20 -6.33
N TYR A 10 23.11 -1.87 -7.39
CA TYR A 10 24.02 -2.44 -8.40
C TYR A 10 24.84 -1.38 -9.13
N PHE A 11 24.27 -0.21 -9.44
CA PHE A 11 25.04 0.87 -10.06
C PHE A 11 26.18 1.35 -9.16
N PHE A 12 25.92 1.57 -7.87
CA PHE A 12 26.98 1.95 -6.92
C PHE A 12 28.00 0.83 -6.72
N MET A 13 27.57 -0.42 -6.57
CA MET A 13 28.48 -1.56 -6.35
C MET A 13 29.37 -1.84 -7.56
N SER A 14 28.86 -1.61 -8.77
CA SER A 14 29.59 -1.76 -10.03
C SER A 14 30.64 -0.67 -10.29
N SER A 15 30.66 0.41 -9.51
CA SER A 15 31.67 1.45 -9.67
C SER A 15 33.01 0.99 -9.10
N ASP A 16 34.03 0.91 -9.94
CA ASP A 16 35.41 0.58 -9.53
C ASP A 16 36.10 1.73 -8.78
N LYS A 17 35.52 2.93 -8.84
CA LYS A 17 36.09 4.14 -8.26
C LYS A 17 35.63 4.43 -6.83
N LEU A 18 34.55 3.79 -6.38
CA LEU A 18 34.04 3.96 -5.01
C LEU A 18 34.83 3.09 -4.04
N THR A 19 35.22 3.64 -2.89
CA THR A 19 35.88 2.87 -1.84
C THR A 19 34.91 1.89 -1.19
N ILE A 20 35.44 0.94 -0.43
CA ILE A 20 34.63 -0.01 0.33
C ILE A 20 33.77 0.72 1.36
N GLU A 21 34.30 1.77 2.01
CA GLU A 21 33.51 2.57 2.96
C GLU A 21 32.38 3.32 2.27
N GLU A 22 32.63 3.91 1.10
CA GLU A 22 31.61 4.64 0.33
C GLU A 22 30.50 3.71 -0.17
N LYS A 23 30.84 2.48 -0.57
CA LYS A 23 29.87 1.45 -0.95
C LYS A 23 29.00 1.04 0.24
N ALA A 24 29.58 0.91 1.43
CA ALA A 24 28.83 0.61 2.65
C ALA A 24 27.94 1.79 3.08
N GLU A 25 28.42 3.03 2.94
CA GLU A 25 27.65 4.25 3.24
C GLU A 25 26.37 4.32 2.39
N ILE A 26 26.49 4.18 1.07
CA ILE A 26 25.33 4.27 0.17
C ILE A 26 24.38 3.07 0.33
N GLU A 27 24.88 1.89 0.66
CA GLU A 27 24.05 0.73 0.96
C GLU A 27 23.17 0.98 2.20
N ASN A 28 23.75 1.57 3.26
CA ASN A 28 23.01 1.94 4.46
C ASN A 28 21.95 3.01 4.16
N ILE A 29 22.26 4.01 3.33
CA ILE A 29 21.28 5.03 2.92
C ILE A 29 20.13 4.38 2.14
N LEU A 30 20.42 3.50 1.17
CA LEU A 30 19.38 2.79 0.40
C LEU A 30 18.52 1.89 1.30
N PHE A 31 19.13 1.27 2.32
CA PHE A 31 18.40 0.49 3.31
C PHE A 31 17.50 1.37 4.21
N GLU A 32 17.97 2.55 4.59
CA GLU A 32 17.17 3.55 5.32
C GLU A 32 15.97 3.98 4.49
N VAL A 33 16.17 4.30 3.20
CA VAL A 33 15.08 4.63 2.26
C VAL A 33 14.06 3.49 2.18
N ASN A 34 14.53 2.25 2.03
CA ASN A 34 13.65 1.08 1.96
C ASN A 34 12.79 0.94 3.22
N THR A 35 13.44 1.00 4.39
CA THR A 35 12.79 0.82 5.69
C THR A 35 11.79 1.92 5.97
N LYS A 36 12.16 3.18 5.75
CA LYS A 36 11.28 4.32 5.99
C LYS A 36 10.10 4.35 5.02
N SER A 37 10.31 4.03 3.73
CA SER A 37 9.21 3.97 2.76
C SER A 37 8.17 2.91 3.15
N LEU A 38 8.62 1.74 3.62
CA LEU A 38 7.69 0.68 4.05
C LEU A 38 6.95 1.06 5.33
N LYS A 39 7.65 1.63 6.31
CA LYS A 39 7.01 2.16 7.53
C LYS A 39 6.01 3.27 7.24
N HIS A 40 6.28 4.10 6.23
CA HIS A 40 5.39 5.17 5.80
C HIS A 40 4.07 4.63 5.23
N LEU A 41 4.11 3.49 4.53
CA LEU A 41 2.92 2.82 4.00
C LEU A 41 2.11 2.10 5.09
N GLU A 42 2.78 1.57 6.12
CA GLU A 42 2.15 0.85 7.23
C GLU A 42 1.35 1.78 8.17
N ASN A 43 1.77 3.04 8.31
CA ASN A 43 1.17 3.98 9.25
C ASN A 43 0.19 4.96 8.56
N GLU A 44 -0.91 5.31 9.23
CA GLU A 44 -1.89 6.30 8.71
C GLU A 44 -1.38 7.75 8.74
N PHE A 45 -0.47 8.08 9.67
CA PHE A 45 0.02 9.43 9.87
C PHE A 45 1.54 9.43 9.90
N TYR A 46 2.16 9.78 8.77
CA TYR A 46 3.61 9.87 8.69
C TYR A 46 4.01 11.12 7.92
N ASP A 47 5.04 11.81 8.39
CA ASP A 47 5.53 13.03 7.77
C ASP A 47 6.30 12.71 6.49
N VAL A 48 5.75 13.14 5.34
CA VAL A 48 6.38 13.00 4.02
C VAL A 48 7.76 13.66 3.99
N HIS A 49 7.95 14.72 4.78
CA HIS A 49 9.21 15.46 4.84
C HIS A 49 10.39 14.60 5.32
N GLU A 50 10.16 13.64 6.24
CA GLU A 50 11.23 12.75 6.71
C GLU A 50 11.69 11.77 5.61
N LEU A 51 10.74 11.31 4.80
CA LEU A 51 11.02 10.43 3.66
C LEU A 51 11.77 11.18 2.57
N ASP A 52 11.33 12.40 2.25
CA ASP A 52 12.00 13.28 1.29
C ASP A 52 13.44 13.60 1.70
N GLN A 53 13.68 13.89 2.98
CA GLN A 53 15.03 14.09 3.51
C GLN A 53 15.90 12.84 3.30
N THR A 54 15.34 11.66 3.52
CA THR A 54 16.08 10.39 3.37
C THR A 54 16.40 10.11 1.91
N LEU A 55 15.48 10.41 0.99
CA LEU A 55 15.70 10.33 -0.45
C LEU A 55 16.76 11.35 -0.91
N HIS A 56 16.77 12.55 -0.33
CA HIS A 56 17.74 13.59 -0.63
C HIS A 56 19.17 13.17 -0.31
N LYS A 57 19.39 12.38 0.75
CA LYS A 57 20.72 11.83 1.09
C LYS A 57 21.36 11.05 -0.07
N VAL A 58 20.56 10.32 -0.85
CA VAL A 58 21.05 9.57 -2.04
C VAL A 58 21.55 10.54 -3.13
N ILE A 59 20.80 11.62 -3.35
CA ILE A 59 21.14 12.66 -4.33
C ILE A 59 22.40 13.40 -3.86
N GLU A 60 22.47 13.79 -2.59
CA GLU A 60 23.61 14.46 -1.98
C GLU A 60 24.88 13.62 -2.04
N PHE A 61 24.79 12.32 -1.73
CA PHE A 61 25.90 11.37 -1.89
C PHE A 61 26.40 11.33 -3.35
N THR A 62 25.47 11.36 -4.30
CA THR A 62 25.80 11.29 -5.74
C THR A 62 26.44 12.58 -6.27
N ILE A 63 26.01 13.76 -5.77
CA ILE A 63 26.50 15.06 -6.21
C ILE A 63 27.84 15.43 -5.55
N SER A 64 28.00 15.11 -4.26
CA SER A 64 29.18 15.47 -3.46
C SER A 64 30.49 14.83 -3.95
N ARG A 65 30.41 13.82 -4.83
CA ARG A 65 31.56 13.01 -5.25
C ARG A 65 31.68 12.87 -6.78
N PRO A 66 31.93 13.97 -7.52
CA PRO A 66 32.02 13.94 -8.97
C PRO A 66 33.25 13.18 -9.52
N GLU A 67 34.28 12.96 -8.70
CA GLU A 67 35.49 12.25 -9.12
C GLU A 67 35.32 10.73 -9.12
N THR A 68 34.63 10.21 -8.10
CA THR A 68 34.36 8.77 -7.93
C THR A 68 33.11 8.34 -8.69
N ILE A 69 32.14 9.26 -8.92
CA ILE A 69 30.92 9.01 -9.68
C ILE A 69 31.00 9.74 -11.03
N PRO A 70 31.31 9.03 -12.13
CA PRO A 70 31.38 9.65 -13.45
C PRO A 70 30.00 10.14 -13.91
N ARG A 71 29.99 11.15 -14.79
CA ARG A 71 28.76 11.82 -15.26
C ARG A 71 27.71 10.84 -15.81
N ASN A 72 28.13 9.85 -16.59
CA ASN A 72 27.23 8.84 -17.15
C ASN A 72 26.54 7.97 -16.08
N LEU A 73 27.23 7.66 -14.98
CA LEU A 73 26.67 6.92 -13.84
C LEU A 73 25.70 7.81 -13.07
N ARG A 74 26.07 9.08 -12.83
CA ARG A 74 25.20 10.06 -12.18
C ARG A 74 23.89 10.29 -12.92
N ASP A 75 23.94 10.46 -14.25
CA ASP A 75 22.74 10.66 -15.07
C ASP A 75 21.81 9.44 -15.01
N LYS A 76 22.38 8.22 -14.97
CA LYS A 76 21.61 6.98 -14.73
C LYS A 76 20.99 6.97 -13.33
N ILE A 77 21.76 7.28 -12.29
CA ILE A 77 21.28 7.34 -10.90
C ILE A 77 20.09 8.30 -10.81
N PHE A 78 20.18 9.51 -11.37
CA PHE A 78 19.08 10.48 -11.34
C PHE A 78 17.83 9.98 -12.05
N ARG A 79 17.99 9.28 -13.19
CA ARG A 79 16.85 8.65 -13.86
C ARG A 79 16.16 7.61 -12.97
N PHE A 80 16.91 6.72 -12.34
CA PHE A 80 16.32 5.71 -11.45
C PHE A 80 15.82 6.30 -10.13
N MET A 81 16.38 7.41 -9.65
CA MET A 81 15.83 8.16 -8.51
C MET A 81 14.47 8.76 -8.83
N LYS A 82 14.26 9.27 -10.06
CA LYS A 82 12.93 9.67 -10.52
C LYS A 82 11.95 8.49 -10.45
N ASP A 83 12.34 7.33 -10.98
CA ASP A 83 11.49 6.13 -10.97
C ASP A 83 11.20 5.64 -9.54
N LEU A 84 12.13 5.88 -8.61
CA LEU A 84 11.97 5.59 -7.18
C LEU A 84 10.94 6.53 -6.56
N HIS A 85 11.07 7.84 -6.76
CA HIS A 85 10.09 8.83 -6.28
C HIS A 85 8.70 8.52 -6.83
N GLU A 86 8.57 8.31 -8.13
CA GLU A 86 7.30 7.97 -8.76
C GLU A 86 6.69 6.69 -8.16
N SER A 87 7.51 5.67 -7.89
CA SER A 87 7.03 4.45 -7.23
C SER A 87 6.52 4.69 -5.80
N ILE A 88 7.19 5.55 -5.03
CA ILE A 88 6.82 5.88 -3.65
C ILE A 88 5.54 6.70 -3.64
N GLU A 89 5.49 7.77 -4.43
CA GLU A 89 4.31 8.64 -4.56
C GLU A 89 3.08 7.89 -5.02
N ASN A 90 3.21 6.97 -5.99
CA ASN A 90 2.09 6.16 -6.44
C ASN A 90 1.57 5.22 -5.34
N ALA A 91 2.46 4.62 -4.54
CA ALA A 91 2.05 3.77 -3.42
C ALA A 91 1.35 4.60 -2.33
N TYR A 92 1.88 5.79 -2.05
CA TYR A 92 1.27 6.74 -1.12
C TYR A 92 -0.09 7.25 -1.61
N ALA A 93 -0.23 7.54 -2.91
CA ALA A 93 -1.50 7.97 -3.50
C ALA A 93 -2.59 6.91 -3.32
N ILE A 94 -2.25 5.62 -3.44
CA ILE A 94 -3.19 4.51 -3.15
C ILE A 94 -3.57 4.50 -1.67
N HIS A 95 -2.60 4.71 -0.77
CA HIS A 95 -2.85 4.76 0.68
C HIS A 95 -3.71 5.96 1.08
N ALA A 96 -3.51 7.13 0.46
CA ALA A 96 -4.18 8.38 0.79
C ALA A 96 -5.57 8.51 0.14
N HIS A 97 -5.73 8.07 -1.11
CA HIS A 97 -6.98 8.19 -1.87
C HIS A 97 -7.88 6.96 -1.72
N ARG A 98 -8.37 6.78 -0.50
CA ARG A 98 -9.36 5.76 -0.13
C ARG A 98 -10.79 6.17 -0.50
N THR A 99 -11.70 5.21 -0.53
CA THR A 99 -13.14 5.40 -0.64
C THR A 99 -13.63 6.40 0.41
N PRO A 100 -14.43 7.41 0.01
CA PRO A 100 -14.94 8.41 0.94
C PRO A 100 -15.70 7.75 2.10
N ILE A 101 -15.42 8.22 3.33
CA ILE A 101 -16.06 7.74 4.57
C ILE A 101 -17.59 7.80 4.47
N SER A 102 -18.13 8.83 3.79
CA SER A 102 -19.56 8.99 3.56
C SER A 102 -20.19 7.86 2.75
N LEU A 103 -19.51 7.35 1.73
CA LEU A 103 -20.02 6.26 0.91
C LEU A 103 -20.03 4.94 1.71
N LYS A 104 -18.99 4.69 2.51
CA LYS A 104 -18.94 3.53 3.42
C LYS A 104 -20.06 3.57 4.45
N ALA A 105 -20.28 4.72 5.08
CA ALA A 105 -21.35 4.90 6.06
C ALA A 105 -22.74 4.71 5.43
N TYR A 106 -22.94 5.18 4.19
CA TYR A 106 -24.17 4.93 3.43
C TYR A 106 -24.38 3.43 3.16
N CYS A 107 -23.35 2.71 2.72
CA CYS A 107 -23.42 1.26 2.50
C CYS A 107 -23.77 0.49 3.78
N GLU A 108 -23.17 0.84 4.91
CA GLU A 108 -23.45 0.20 6.20
C GLU A 108 -24.90 0.44 6.64
N LEU A 109 -25.37 1.69 6.55
CA LEU A 109 -26.76 2.06 6.84
C LEU A 109 -27.73 1.28 5.94
N PHE A 110 -27.41 1.17 4.65
CA PHE A 110 -28.22 0.39 3.70
C PHE A 110 -28.31 -1.08 4.11
N ILE A 111 -27.20 -1.71 4.50
CA ILE A 111 -27.17 -3.12 4.95
C ILE A 111 -28.05 -3.34 6.18
N TYR A 112 -28.13 -2.38 7.10
CA TYR A 112 -29.00 -2.48 8.29
C TYR A 112 -30.46 -2.14 7.99
N ALA A 113 -30.74 -1.23 7.06
CA ALA A 113 -32.11 -0.89 6.65
C ALA A 113 -32.73 -1.96 5.74
N PHE A 114 -31.91 -2.68 4.97
CA PHE A 114 -32.37 -3.63 3.96
C PHE A 114 -33.31 -4.72 4.51
N PRO A 115 -33.04 -5.39 5.66
CA PRO A 115 -33.97 -6.37 6.24
C PRO A 115 -35.36 -5.81 6.54
N LEU A 116 -35.47 -4.55 6.98
CA LEU A 116 -36.75 -3.95 7.35
C LEU A 116 -37.70 -3.79 6.15
N ILE A 117 -37.13 -3.63 4.96
CA ILE A 117 -37.90 -3.51 3.71
C ILE A 117 -38.07 -4.89 3.08
N TYR A 118 -36.99 -5.68 3.02
CA TYR A 118 -36.95 -6.95 2.31
C TYR A 118 -37.82 -8.03 2.96
N VAL A 119 -37.80 -8.15 4.29
CA VAL A 119 -38.53 -9.20 5.02
C VAL A 119 -40.05 -9.08 4.83
N PRO A 120 -40.69 -7.91 5.06
CA PRO A 120 -42.13 -7.78 4.82
C PRO A 120 -42.53 -8.04 3.38
N THR A 121 -41.72 -7.60 2.41
CA THR A 121 -41.97 -7.85 0.99
C THR A 121 -41.98 -9.34 0.68
N ILE A 122 -41.01 -10.10 1.21
CA ILE A 122 -40.97 -11.55 1.00
C ILE A 122 -42.14 -12.26 1.67
N ILE A 123 -42.53 -11.87 2.87
CA ILE A 123 -43.71 -12.43 3.55
C ILE A 123 -45.00 -12.13 2.77
N PHE A 124 -45.10 -10.95 2.15
CA PHE A 124 -46.26 -10.61 1.32
C PHE A 124 -46.28 -11.38 0.00
N SER A 125 -45.12 -11.53 -0.67
CA SER A 125 -45.00 -12.21 -1.96
C SER A 125 -45.12 -13.74 -1.85
N ILE A 126 -44.46 -14.32 -0.84
CA ILE A 126 -44.54 -15.74 -0.52
C ILE A 126 -45.74 -15.90 0.41
N HIS A 127 -46.92 -16.21 -0.13
CA HIS A 127 -48.11 -16.49 0.66
C HIS A 127 -47.76 -17.42 1.85
N ILE A 128 -48.40 -17.19 3.00
CA ILE A 128 -48.18 -17.86 4.31
C ILE A 128 -48.18 -19.40 4.24
N SER A 129 -48.60 -19.98 3.12
CA SER A 129 -48.58 -21.40 2.77
C SER A 129 -47.19 -22.06 2.73
N HIS A 130 -46.09 -21.29 2.67
CA HIS A 130 -44.74 -21.85 2.68
C HIS A 130 -44.14 -21.95 4.09
N SER A 131 -43.21 -22.90 4.28
CA SER A 131 -42.53 -23.11 5.56
C SER A 131 -41.78 -21.85 6.00
N GLN A 132 -42.13 -21.31 7.18
CA GLN A 132 -41.51 -20.14 7.77
C GLN A 132 -39.98 -20.26 7.89
N PHE A 133 -39.47 -21.49 8.04
CA PHE A 133 -38.03 -21.78 8.05
C PHE A 133 -37.33 -21.36 6.76
N ILE A 134 -37.98 -21.44 5.60
CA ILE A 134 -37.41 -21.03 4.31
C ILE A 134 -37.23 -19.51 4.28
N ILE A 135 -38.21 -18.77 4.79
CA ILE A 135 -38.16 -17.30 4.86
C ILE A 135 -37.03 -16.85 5.79
N TYR A 136 -36.95 -17.42 7.00
CA TYR A 136 -35.87 -17.10 7.93
C TYR A 136 -34.48 -17.48 7.38
N GLY A 137 -34.36 -18.65 6.76
CA GLY A 137 -33.10 -19.09 6.14
C GLY A 137 -32.64 -18.18 5.02
N LEU A 138 -33.57 -17.75 4.16
CA LEU A 138 -33.28 -16.83 3.06
C LEU A 138 -32.83 -15.46 3.58
N VAL A 139 -33.53 -14.89 4.56
CA VAL A 139 -33.18 -13.59 5.16
C VAL A 139 -31.81 -13.64 5.82
N LEU A 140 -31.53 -14.69 6.59
CA LEU A 140 -30.22 -14.89 7.22
C LEU A 140 -29.10 -15.01 6.18
N LEU A 141 -29.34 -15.79 5.11
CA LEU A 141 -28.37 -15.96 4.04
C LEU A 141 -28.09 -14.64 3.30
N THR A 142 -29.13 -13.88 2.95
CA THR A 142 -28.95 -12.60 2.26
C THR A 142 -28.20 -11.60 3.13
N GLN A 143 -28.53 -11.52 4.43
CA GLN A 143 -27.83 -10.62 5.35
C GLN A 143 -26.37 -11.03 5.55
N PHE A 144 -26.12 -12.35 5.68
CA PHE A 144 -24.77 -12.89 5.77
C PHE A 144 -23.91 -12.52 4.54
N ILE A 145 -24.48 -12.64 3.34
CA ILE A 145 -23.77 -12.26 2.11
C ILE A 145 -23.45 -10.76 2.11
N LEU A 146 -24.42 -9.90 2.44
CA LEU A 146 -24.23 -8.44 2.43
C LEU A 146 -23.17 -7.98 3.43
N ILE A 147 -23.21 -8.46 4.67
CA ILE A 147 -22.21 -8.08 5.68
C ILE A 147 -20.82 -8.64 5.34
N SER A 148 -20.75 -9.84 4.75
CA SER A 148 -19.48 -10.43 4.32
C SER A 148 -18.84 -9.60 3.20
N LEU A 149 -19.63 -9.17 2.21
CA LEU A 149 -19.14 -8.31 1.13
C LEU A 149 -18.68 -6.95 1.65
N TYR A 150 -19.39 -6.37 2.62
CA TYR A 150 -18.97 -5.13 3.26
C TYR A 150 -17.64 -5.28 4.00
N ASN A 151 -17.47 -6.38 4.75
CA ASN A 151 -16.23 -6.65 5.47
C ASN A 151 -15.04 -6.84 4.52
N ILE A 152 -15.23 -7.58 3.41
CA ILE A 152 -14.19 -7.76 2.38
C ILE A 152 -13.82 -6.41 1.76
N GLN A 153 -14.80 -5.58 1.39
CA GLN A 153 -14.54 -4.23 0.88
C GLN A 153 -13.76 -3.39 1.90
N ASN A 154 -14.10 -3.51 3.18
CA ASN A 154 -13.40 -2.76 4.21
C ASN A 154 -11.94 -3.21 4.35
N GLN A 155 -11.65 -4.51 4.29
CA GLN A 155 -10.27 -5.03 4.31
C GLN A 155 -9.47 -4.55 3.10
N LEU A 156 -10.05 -4.61 1.89
CA LEU A 156 -9.38 -4.17 0.66
C LEU A 156 -9.04 -2.66 0.64
N GLU A 157 -9.70 -1.86 1.47
CA GLU A 157 -9.41 -0.43 1.59
C GLU A 157 -8.07 -0.15 2.28
N TYR A 158 -7.59 -1.06 3.13
CA TYR A 158 -6.37 -0.87 3.93
C TYR A 158 -5.31 -1.91 3.53
N PRO A 159 -4.79 -1.87 2.29
CA PRO A 159 -3.95 -2.94 1.76
C PRO A 159 -2.55 -3.05 2.40
N PHE A 160 -2.20 -2.16 3.33
CA PHE A 160 -0.87 -2.02 3.92
C PHE A 160 -0.87 -2.17 5.46
N ASP A 161 -2.01 -2.46 6.10
CA ASP A 161 -2.12 -2.51 7.57
C ASP A 161 -1.80 -3.89 8.20
N ASP A 162 -1.60 -4.92 7.36
CA ASP A 162 -1.26 -6.31 7.75
C ASP A 162 -2.36 -6.99 8.61
N VAL A 163 -3.59 -6.47 8.55
CA VAL A 163 -4.78 -7.02 9.24
C VAL A 163 -5.61 -7.89 8.30
N GLY A 164 -5.73 -7.50 7.04
CA GLY A 164 -6.48 -8.23 6.01
C GLY A 164 -5.80 -9.52 5.58
N LEU A 165 -6.61 -10.55 5.25
CA LEU A 165 -6.10 -11.84 4.76
C LEU A 165 -5.33 -11.70 3.44
N ASP A 166 -5.70 -10.71 2.63
CA ASP A 166 -5.18 -10.47 1.28
C ASP A 166 -4.29 -9.21 1.20
N ASP A 167 -3.76 -8.76 2.34
CA ASP A 167 -2.91 -7.56 2.40
C ASP A 167 -1.57 -7.73 1.71
N ILE A 168 -1.01 -6.60 1.30
CA ILE A 168 0.30 -6.54 0.66
C ILE A 168 1.37 -6.81 1.71
N LYS A 169 2.04 -7.96 1.59
CA LYS A 169 3.15 -8.34 2.48
C LYS A 169 4.36 -7.41 2.30
N LEU A 170 4.39 -6.31 3.05
CA LEU A 170 5.44 -5.28 3.01
C LEU A 170 6.83 -5.86 3.30
N GLY A 171 6.93 -6.89 4.15
CA GLY A 171 8.17 -7.60 4.43
C GLY A 171 8.83 -8.21 3.18
N SER A 172 8.03 -8.55 2.17
CA SER A 172 8.54 -9.03 0.89
C SER A 172 9.27 -7.90 0.12
N PHE A 173 9.00 -6.63 0.36
CA PHE A 173 9.65 -5.53 -0.33
C PHE A 173 10.95 -5.05 0.32
N LYS A 174 11.38 -5.71 1.41
CA LYS A 174 12.65 -5.46 2.07
C LYS A 174 13.85 -5.80 1.19
N MET A 175 14.95 -5.06 1.35
CA MET A 175 16.17 -5.24 0.56
C MET A 175 17.04 -6.42 1.02
N ASP A 176 16.97 -6.77 2.30
CA ASP A 176 17.77 -7.75 3.05
C ASP A 176 17.09 -9.13 3.17
N ARG A 177 16.49 -9.61 2.06
CA ARG A 177 15.92 -10.97 2.03
C ARG A 177 16.98 -12.06 2.03
#